data_AF-A0A9E4IFB5-F1
#
_entry.id   AF-A0A9E4IFB5-F1
#
_cell.length_a   1.000
_cell.length_b   1.000
_cell.length_c   1.000
_cell.angle_alpha   90.00
_cell.angle_beta   90.00
_cell.angle_gamma   90.00
#
_symmetry.space_group_name_H-M   'P 1'
#
loop_
_entity.id
_entity.type
_entity.pdbx_description
1 polymer ?
#
loop_
_entity_poly.entity_id
_entity_poly.type
_entity_poly.pdbx_seq_one_letter_code
_entity_poly.pdbx_strand_id
1 'polypeptide(L)'
;MTVISAMVHRGAARRLVLGVKYRGCRESAEVLAAMMAPLLPAGARALAPIPRIHVRRLKYHSDPAVLLADALSRRSGLLALRPLGPRLWGAANAGRRRSARAVRFRRRGSPPPGLVLVDDVITTGVTLETAASTLGFSRIRAAVTATTSV
;
A
#
# COMPACT_ATOMS: atom_id res chain seq x y z
N MET A 1 -11.67 -2.49 9.26
CA MET A 1 -10.20 -2.29 9.29
C MET A 1 -9.93 -0.80 9.39
N THR A 2 -9.11 -0.36 10.34
CA THR A 2 -8.76 1.06 10.48
C THR A 2 -7.75 1.46 9.40
N VAL A 3 -7.96 2.61 8.78
CA VAL A 3 -7.00 3.22 7.84
C VAL A 3 -6.51 4.54 8.42
N ILE A 4 -5.19 4.73 8.44
CA ILE A 4 -4.54 5.91 8.99
C ILE A 4 -3.68 6.52 7.90
N SER A 5 -3.79 7.83 7.68
CA SER A 5 -3.00 8.56 6.70
C SER A 5 -2.10 9.56 7.41
N ALA A 6 -0.82 9.61 7.04
CA ALA A 6 0.10 10.55 7.66
C ALA A 6 -0.22 12.00 7.33
N MET A 7 -0.71 12.27 6.11
CA MET A 7 -0.99 13.62 5.66
C MET A 7 -2.16 13.69 4.67
N VAL A 8 -2.67 14.90 4.46
CA VAL A 8 -3.55 15.22 3.32
C VAL A 8 -2.70 15.39 2.06
N HIS A 9 -3.16 14.89 0.91
CA HIS A 9 -2.42 14.92 -0.36
C HIS A 9 -2.32 16.32 -0.99
N ARG A 10 -1.62 17.26 -0.34
CA ARG A 10 -1.40 18.65 -0.79
C ARG A 10 0.02 19.13 -0.50
N GLY A 11 0.42 20.25 -1.11
CA GLY A 11 1.67 20.94 -0.81
C GLY A 11 2.93 20.05 -0.84
N ALA A 12 3.71 20.09 0.24
CA ALA A 12 4.94 19.32 0.37
C ALA A 12 4.70 17.80 0.35
N ALA A 13 3.63 17.31 1.00
CA ALA A 13 3.26 15.90 1.01
C ALA A 13 3.04 15.36 -0.41
N ARG A 14 2.35 16.14 -1.24
CA ARG A 14 2.16 15.82 -2.66
C ARG A 14 3.50 15.72 -3.39
N ARG A 15 4.42 16.66 -3.20
CA ARG A 15 5.75 16.63 -3.86
C ARG A 15 6.55 15.40 -3.49
N LEU A 16 6.57 15.03 -2.20
CA LEU A 16 7.24 13.82 -1.72
C LEU A 16 6.63 12.56 -2.35
N VAL A 17 5.30 12.43 -2.33
CA VAL A 17 4.61 11.30 -2.96
C VAL A 17 4.92 11.24 -4.46
N LEU A 18 4.93 12.37 -5.17
CA LEU A 18 5.29 12.40 -6.59
C LEU A 18 6.75 12.01 -6.85
N GLY A 19 7.67 12.42 -5.97
CA GLY A 19 9.08 12.01 -6.01
C GLY A 19 9.24 10.49 -5.91
N VAL A 20 8.54 9.85 -4.97
CA VAL A 20 8.52 8.38 -4.87
C VAL A 20 7.83 7.77 -6.09
N LYS A 21 6.69 8.31 -6.52
CA LYS A 21 5.82 7.74 -7.56
C LYS A 21 6.40 7.73 -8.96
N TYR A 22 7.20 8.75 -9.29
CA TYR A 22 7.73 8.95 -10.64
C TYR A 22 9.25 8.82 -10.75
N ARG A 23 9.99 9.03 -9.66
CA ARG A 23 11.46 9.00 -9.67
C ARG A 23 12.06 7.91 -8.78
N GLY A 24 11.23 7.20 -7.99
CA GLY A 24 11.73 6.21 -7.03
C GLY A 24 12.64 6.82 -5.96
N CYS A 25 12.49 8.12 -5.67
CA CYS A 25 13.35 8.87 -4.74
C CYS A 25 13.29 8.26 -3.33
N ARG A 26 14.41 7.69 -2.89
CA ARG A 26 14.52 6.98 -1.61
C ARG A 26 14.47 7.94 -0.44
N GLU A 27 15.03 9.13 -0.60
CA GLU A 27 15.01 10.22 0.38
C GLU A 27 13.58 10.68 0.64
N SER A 28 12.77 10.82 -0.41
CA SER A 28 11.34 11.12 -0.26
C SER A 28 10.60 9.99 0.47
N ALA A 29 10.95 8.72 0.19
CA ALA A 29 10.37 7.58 0.90
C ALA A 29 10.77 7.55 2.38
N GLU A 30 12.00 7.94 2.72
CA GLU A 30 12.49 8.05 4.10
C GLU A 30 11.73 9.13 4.89
N VAL A 31 11.52 10.30 4.30
CA VAL A 31 10.73 11.37 4.94
C VAL A 31 9.28 10.94 5.16
N LEU A 32 8.65 10.31 4.15
CA LEU A 32 7.29 9.79 4.29
C LEU A 32 7.22 8.68 5.35
N ALA A 33 8.19 7.76 5.38
CA ALA A 33 8.25 6.70 6.37
C ALA A 33 8.44 7.24 7.80
N ALA A 34 9.23 8.30 7.98
CA ALA A 34 9.38 8.96 9.28
C ALA A 34 8.03 9.48 9.82
N MET A 35 7.18 10.04 8.94
CA MET A 35 5.86 10.53 9.31
C MET A 35 4.84 9.39 9.51
N MET A 36 5.00 8.27 8.80
CA MET A 36 4.12 7.10 8.91
C MET A 36 4.43 6.21 10.11
N ALA A 37 5.69 6.13 10.55
CA ALA A 37 6.13 5.20 11.60
C ALA A 37 5.37 5.37 12.94
N PRO A 38 5.11 6.59 13.46
CA PRO A 38 4.31 6.76 14.67
C PRO A 38 2.86 6.28 14.56
N LEU A 39 2.36 6.05 13.35
CA LEU A 39 0.99 5.59 13.09
C LEU A 39 0.88 4.07 13.10
N LEU A 40 2.00 3.36 13.23
CA LEU A 40 1.99 1.90 13.31
C LEU A 40 1.31 1.48 14.62
N PRO A 41 0.25 0.65 14.57
CA PRO A 41 -0.47 0.26 15.76
C PRO A 41 0.38 -0.68 16.64
N ALA A 42 0.15 -0.62 17.95
CA ALA A 42 0.69 -1.60 18.87
C ALA A 42 0.29 -3.03 18.44
N GLY A 43 1.26 -3.96 18.55
CA GLY A 43 1.10 -5.35 18.13
C GLY A 43 1.18 -5.59 16.61
N ALA A 44 1.58 -4.58 15.82
CA ALA A 44 1.99 -4.80 14.43
C ALA A 44 3.15 -5.81 14.38
N ARG A 45 3.04 -6.82 13.52
CA ARG A 45 4.05 -7.90 13.39
C ARG A 45 4.81 -7.87 12.08
N ALA A 46 4.21 -7.34 11.02
CA ALA A 46 4.87 -7.17 9.73
C ALA A 46 4.15 -6.10 8.89
N LEU A 47 4.90 -5.54 7.94
CA LEU A 47 4.40 -4.62 6.94
C LEU A 47 4.08 -5.38 5.65
N ALA A 48 2.99 -5.04 4.98
CA ALA A 48 2.57 -5.64 3.72
C ALA A 48 2.29 -4.54 2.68
N PRO A 49 3.25 -4.23 1.78
CA PRO A 49 3.04 -3.25 0.74
C PRO A 49 2.01 -3.76 -0.26
N ILE A 50 1.10 -2.88 -0.68
CA ILE A 50 0.11 -3.18 -1.70
C ILE A 50 0.71 -2.98 -3.07
N PRO A 51 0.91 -4.03 -3.89
CA PRO A 51 1.57 -3.90 -5.17
C PRO A 51 0.69 -3.15 -6.17
N ARG A 52 1.31 -2.23 -6.93
CA ARG A 52 0.64 -1.58 -8.07
C ARG A 52 0.59 -2.49 -9.30
N ILE A 53 -0.28 -2.13 -10.25
CA ILE A 53 -0.46 -2.87 -11.53
C ILE A 53 0.89 -2.97 -12.26
N HIS A 54 1.15 -4.15 -12.83
CA HIS A 54 2.40 -4.54 -13.52
C HIS A 54 2.86 -3.54 -14.59
N VAL A 55 1.93 -2.94 -15.34
CA VAL A 55 2.21 -1.98 -16.43
C VAL A 55 2.94 -0.71 -15.92
N ARG A 56 2.74 -0.31 -14.65
CA ARG A 56 3.48 0.80 -14.05
C ARG A 56 4.82 0.40 -13.45
N ARG A 57 5.03 -0.87 -13.08
CA ARG A 57 6.35 -1.35 -12.62
C ARG A 57 7.38 -1.31 -13.74
N LEU A 58 6.99 -1.69 -14.95
CA LEU A 58 7.85 -1.66 -16.14
C LEU A 58 8.31 -0.24 -16.51
N LYS A 59 7.53 0.80 -16.18
CA LYS A 59 7.85 2.19 -16.53
C LYS A 59 8.72 2.92 -15.49
N TYR A 60 8.68 2.51 -14.21
CA TYR A 60 9.28 3.28 -13.11
C TYR A 60 10.30 2.50 -12.26
N HIS A 61 10.64 1.26 -12.63
CA HIS A 61 11.67 0.39 -12.02
C HIS A 61 11.48 0.07 -10.52
N SER A 62 10.54 0.73 -9.83
CA SER A 62 10.28 0.61 -8.40
C SER A 62 8.80 0.81 -8.09
N ASP A 63 8.28 0.09 -7.09
CA ASP A 63 6.90 0.22 -6.63
C ASP A 63 6.85 1.12 -5.39
N PRO A 64 6.16 2.28 -5.42
CA PRO A 64 6.13 3.23 -4.30
C PRO A 64 5.74 2.61 -2.96
N ALA A 65 4.74 1.73 -2.94
CA ALA A 65 4.31 1.06 -1.71
C ALA A 65 5.42 0.17 -1.14
N VAL A 66 6.19 -0.48 -2.02
CA VAL A 66 7.35 -1.30 -1.63
C VAL A 66 8.47 -0.42 -1.08
N LEU A 67 8.81 0.68 -1.76
CA LEU A 67 9.83 1.61 -1.27
C LEU A 67 9.48 2.18 0.11
N LEU A 68 8.21 2.53 0.31
CA LEU A 68 7.70 3.00 1.61
C LEU A 68 7.74 1.91 2.67
N ALA A 69 7.32 0.68 2.35
CA ALA A 69 7.37 -0.43 3.30
C ALA A 69 8.81 -0.80 3.68
N ASP A 70 9.75 -0.78 2.73
CA ASP A 70 11.17 -1.04 3.00
C ASP A 70 11.76 0.08 3.88
N ALA A 71 11.38 1.35 3.67
CA ALA A 71 11.79 2.46 4.54
C ALA A 71 11.16 2.39 5.94
N LEU A 72 9.89 2.03 6.04
CA LEU A 72 9.22 1.78 7.32
C LEU A 72 9.83 0.60 8.08
N SER A 73 10.22 -0.45 7.36
CA SER A 73 10.91 -1.62 7.94
C SER A 73 12.19 -1.21 8.64
N ARG A 74 13.04 -0.42 7.95
CA ARG A 74 14.28 0.11 8.55
C ARG A 74 14.04 0.94 9.82
N ARG A 75 12.93 1.68 9.87
CA ARG A 75 12.61 2.57 11.01
C ARG A 75 11.93 1.88 12.17
N SER A 76 11.08 0.90 11.89
CA SER A 76 10.24 0.23 12.90
C SER A 76 10.80 -1.12 13.36
N GLY A 77 11.77 -1.68 12.63
CA GLY A 77 12.25 -3.06 12.83
C GLY A 77 11.28 -4.14 12.34
N LEU A 78 10.11 -3.77 11.80
CA LEU A 78 9.13 -4.72 11.28
C LEU A 78 9.52 -5.24 9.90
N LEU A 79 9.39 -6.54 9.68
CA LEU A 79 9.66 -7.13 8.37
C LEU A 79 8.65 -6.66 7.31
N ALA A 80 9.15 -6.24 6.15
CA ALA A 80 8.34 -5.94 4.96
C ALA A 80 8.08 -7.21 4.14
N LEU A 81 7.00 -7.91 4.45
CA LEU A 81 6.59 -9.11 3.73
C LEU A 81 5.81 -8.73 2.48
N ARG A 82 5.94 -9.51 1.39
CA ARG A 82 5.24 -9.26 0.12
C ARG A 82 4.18 -10.35 -0.16
N PRO A 83 3.16 -10.52 0.72
CA PRO A 83 2.19 -11.61 0.61
C PRO A 83 1.16 -11.39 -0.51
N LEU A 84 1.23 -10.27 -1.22
CA LEU A 84 0.38 -9.94 -2.35
C LEU A 84 1.20 -9.96 -3.65
N GLY A 85 0.72 -10.72 -4.63
CA GLY A 85 1.14 -10.65 -6.03
C GLY A 85 0.44 -9.50 -6.78
N PRO A 86 0.96 -9.10 -7.95
CA PRO A 86 0.42 -7.97 -8.71
C PRO A 86 -1.05 -8.17 -9.11
N ARG A 87 -1.74 -7.04 -9.30
CA ARG A 87 -3.16 -6.99 -9.68
C ARG A 87 -3.39 -7.71 -11.00
N LEU A 88 -4.19 -8.77 -11.00
CA LEU A 88 -4.72 -9.39 -12.22
C LEU A 88 -5.99 -8.65 -12.65
N TRP A 89 -6.08 -8.34 -13.94
CA TRP A 89 -7.31 -7.84 -14.52
C TRP A 89 -8.32 -8.98 -14.60
N GLY A 90 -9.42 -8.88 -13.85
CA GLY A 90 -10.59 -9.74 -14.09
C GLY A 90 -11.27 -9.31 -15.39
N ALA A 91 -11.60 -10.27 -16.26
CA ALA A 91 -12.41 -10.03 -17.45
C ALA A 91 -13.71 -9.32 -17.04
N ALA A 92 -14.05 -8.26 -17.78
CA ALA A 92 -15.32 -7.59 -17.62
C ALA A 92 -16.41 -8.59 -18.03
N ASN A 93 -17.26 -9.01 -17.10
CA ASN A 93 -18.52 -9.65 -17.48
C ASN A 93 -19.36 -8.58 -18.19
N ALA A 94 -19.43 -8.67 -19.51
CA ALA A 94 -20.30 -7.85 -20.34
C ALA A 94 -21.74 -7.98 -19.81
N GLY A 95 -22.33 -6.87 -19.35
CA GLY A 95 -23.76 -6.84 -19.02
C GLY A 95 -24.16 -6.13 -17.73
N ARG A 96 -23.26 -5.74 -16.84
CA ARG A 96 -23.62 -4.84 -15.72
C ARG A 96 -22.62 -3.71 -15.61
N ARG A 97 -23.16 -2.49 -15.76
CA ARG A 97 -22.61 -1.16 -15.43
C ARG A 97 -21.08 -1.04 -15.41
N ARG A 98 -20.59 -0.05 -16.15
CA ARG A 98 -19.22 0.49 -16.27
C ARG A 98 -18.46 0.80 -14.95
N SER A 99 -19.00 0.41 -13.80
CA SER A 99 -18.50 0.60 -12.44
C SER A 99 -17.71 -0.62 -11.95
N ALA A 100 -16.46 -0.38 -11.57
CA ALA A 100 -15.52 -1.30 -10.91
C ALA A 100 -14.98 -2.46 -11.76
N ARG A 101 -13.90 -2.18 -12.49
CA ARG A 101 -12.89 -3.21 -12.81
C ARG A 101 -12.51 -3.92 -11.50
N ALA A 102 -12.95 -5.16 -11.33
CA ALA A 102 -12.71 -5.93 -10.11
C ALA A 102 -11.19 -6.09 -9.92
N VAL A 103 -10.66 -5.40 -8.92
CA VAL A 103 -9.26 -5.53 -8.52
C VAL A 103 -9.10 -6.92 -7.93
N ARG A 104 -8.11 -7.69 -8.38
CA ARG A 104 -7.80 -9.00 -7.78
C ARG A 104 -6.31 -9.09 -7.50
N PHE A 105 -5.97 -9.54 -6.30
CA PHE A 105 -4.60 -9.88 -5.93
C PHE A 105 -4.46 -11.41 -5.84
N ARG A 106 -3.24 -11.92 -6.03
CA ARG A 106 -2.90 -13.30 -5.66
C ARG A 106 -2.23 -13.29 -4.29
N ARG A 107 -2.75 -14.06 -3.34
CA ARG A 107 -2.05 -14.30 -2.07
C ARG A 107 -0.81 -15.16 -2.31
N ARG A 108 0.30 -14.83 -1.64
CA ARG A 108 1.56 -15.57 -1.63
C ARG A 108 1.85 -16.01 -0.21
N GLY A 109 2.01 -17.32 -0.01
CA GLY A 109 2.28 -17.91 1.31
C GLY A 109 1.18 -17.65 2.34
N SER A 110 1.50 -17.87 3.61
CA SER A 110 0.63 -17.66 4.76
C SER A 110 1.26 -16.65 5.72
N PRO A 111 1.05 -15.34 5.50
CA PRO A 111 1.65 -14.33 6.37
C PRO A 111 1.06 -14.39 7.79
N PRO A 112 1.82 -14.00 8.82
CA PRO A 112 1.34 -14.01 10.20
C PRO A 112 0.17 -13.03 10.39
N PRO A 113 -0.66 -13.20 11.43
CA PRO A 113 -1.60 -12.16 11.85
C PRO A 113 -0.84 -10.92 12.36
N GLY A 114 -1.53 -9.77 12.41
CA GLY A 114 -0.95 -8.51 12.84
C GLY A 114 -0.26 -7.73 11.71
N LEU A 115 -0.71 -7.93 10.47
CA LEU A 115 -0.18 -7.21 9.31
C LEU A 115 -0.66 -5.77 9.29
N VAL A 116 0.23 -4.87 8.87
CA VAL A 116 -0.11 -3.49 8.52
C VAL A 116 0.03 -3.34 7.01
N LEU A 117 -1.08 -3.02 6.34
CA LEU A 117 -1.05 -2.72 4.90
C LEU A 117 -0.40 -1.36 4.67
N VAL A 118 0.48 -1.26 3.68
CA VAL A 118 1.20 -0.02 3.34
C VAL A 118 0.87 0.41 1.91
N ASP A 119 0.43 1.66 1.74
CA ASP A 119 0.15 2.26 0.43
C ASP A 119 0.61 3.73 0.35
N ASP A 120 0.78 4.28 -0.86
CA ASP A 120 1.21 5.67 -1.06
C ASP A 120 0.04 6.65 -0.88
N VAL A 121 -1.10 6.36 -1.50
CA VAL A 121 -2.28 7.22 -1.49
C VAL A 121 -3.56 6.40 -1.39
N ILE A 122 -4.42 6.70 -0.41
CA ILE A 122 -5.80 6.21 -0.42
C ILE A 122 -6.70 7.18 -1.20
N THR A 123 -7.50 6.62 -2.11
CA THR A 123 -8.58 7.34 -2.81
C THR A 123 -9.95 6.78 -2.43
N THR A 124 -10.29 5.57 -2.87
CA THR A 124 -11.62 4.97 -2.68
C THR A 124 -11.66 3.84 -1.65
N GLY A 125 -10.51 3.45 -1.08
CA GLY A 125 -10.42 2.31 -0.16
C GLY A 125 -10.58 0.93 -0.81
N VAL A 126 -11.16 0.82 -2.01
CA VAL A 126 -11.40 -0.45 -2.73
C VAL A 126 -10.14 -1.33 -2.83
N THR A 127 -8.99 -0.72 -3.12
CA THR A 127 -7.72 -1.46 -3.21
C THR A 127 -7.32 -2.06 -1.85
N LEU A 128 -7.51 -1.32 -0.77
CA LEU A 128 -7.21 -1.75 0.60
C LEU A 128 -8.15 -2.86 1.06
N GLU A 129 -9.44 -2.72 0.81
CA GLU A 129 -10.43 -3.75 1.13
C GLU A 129 -10.18 -5.05 0.36
N THR A 130 -9.85 -4.95 -0.93
CA THR A 130 -9.52 -6.12 -1.75
C THR A 130 -8.25 -6.81 -1.23
N ALA A 131 -7.23 -6.04 -0.85
CA ALA A 131 -6.00 -6.57 -0.28
C ALA A 131 -6.26 -7.27 1.07
N ALA A 132 -7.01 -6.63 1.96
CA ALA A 132 -7.37 -7.17 3.26
C ALA A 132 -8.23 -8.45 3.13
N SER A 133 -9.21 -8.46 2.23
CA SER A 133 -10.01 -9.64 1.92
C SER A 133 -9.14 -10.79 1.37
N THR A 134 -8.20 -10.49 0.46
CA THR A 134 -7.29 -11.49 -0.13
C THR A 134 -6.37 -12.13 0.91
N LEU A 135 -5.92 -11.37 1.91
CA LEU A 135 -5.07 -11.88 2.99
C LEU A 135 -5.86 -12.43 4.18
N GLY A 136 -7.15 -12.11 4.27
CA GLY A 136 -8.02 -12.39 5.42
C GLY A 136 -8.04 -11.21 6.40
N PHE A 137 -9.23 -10.61 6.59
CA PHE A 137 -9.41 -9.43 7.44
C PHE A 137 -8.90 -9.62 8.88
N SER A 138 -9.06 -10.81 9.45
CA SER A 138 -8.60 -11.15 10.81
C SER A 138 -7.08 -11.07 10.97
N ARG A 139 -6.31 -11.10 9.87
CA ARG A 139 -4.86 -10.95 9.90
C ARG A 139 -4.41 -9.50 9.82
N ILE A 140 -5.30 -8.58 9.44
CA ILE A 140 -4.95 -7.18 9.23
C ILE A 140 -5.25 -6.36 10.48
N ARG A 141 -4.21 -5.72 11.00
CA ARG A 141 -4.32 -4.83 12.16
C ARG A 141 -4.80 -3.45 11.77
N ALA A 142 -4.21 -2.90 10.71
CA ALA A 142 -4.52 -1.58 10.16
C ALA A 142 -4.00 -1.46 8.73
N ALA A 143 -4.35 -0.36 8.08
CA ALA A 143 -3.62 0.14 6.93
C ALA A 143 -3.05 1.53 7.24
N VAL A 144 -1.82 1.77 6.79
CA VAL A 144 -1.15 3.07 6.90
C VAL A 144 -0.82 3.55 5.50
N THR A 145 -1.12 4.82 5.23
CA THR A 145 -0.87 5.46 3.93
C THR A 145 -0.08 6.75 4.10
N ALA A 146 0.75 7.09 3.12
CA ALA A 146 1.51 8.34 3.18
C ALA A 146 0.58 9.55 3.06
N THR A 147 -0.41 9.48 2.17
CA THR A 147 -1.40 10.56 2.00
C THR A 147 -2.82 10.05 1.77
N THR A 148 -3.81 10.87 2.14
CA THR A 148 -5.22 10.70 1.73
C THR A 148 -5.63 11.73 0.69
N SER A 149 -6.37 11.32 -0.34
CA SER A 149 -7.04 12.25 -1.26
C SER A 149 -8.27 12.83 -0.58
N VAL A 150 -8.25 14.14 -0.31
CA VAL A 150 -9.44 14.96 -0.03
C VAL A 150 -10.22 15.25 -1.30
#